data_AF-A0A6M0BK61-F1
#
_entry.id   AF-A0A6M0BK61-F1
#
_cell.length_a   1.000
_cell.length_b   1.000
_cell.length_c   1.000
_cell.angle_alpha   90.00
_cell.angle_beta   90.00
_cell.angle_gamma   90.00
#
_symmetry.space_group_name_H-M   'P 1'
#
loop_
_entity.id
_entity.type
_entity.pdbx_description
1 polymer ?
#
loop_
_entity_poly.entity_id
_entity_poly.type
_entity_poly.pdbx_seq_one_letter_code
_entity_poly.pdbx_strand_id
1 'polypeptide(L)'
;MTKTGLLMPGFGGAIATTVSGVIDLIKQGHVKKYGMISEKPIDDRTLGQIAGAPEIEELEVGGWDAVDATIGDAMKLHGVLEEWQYNLVSPNLKLLR
;
A
#
# COMPACT_ATOMS: atom_id res chain seq x y z
N MET A 1 19.00 1.96 -5.98
CA MET A 1 17.62 2.38 -5.68
C MET A 1 17.47 2.42 -4.18
N THR A 2 16.87 3.48 -3.65
CA THR A 2 16.71 3.67 -2.20
C THR A 2 15.30 3.24 -1.83
N LYS A 3 15.15 2.39 -0.82
CA LYS A 3 13.84 1.98 -0.30
C LYS A 3 13.42 2.90 0.84
N THR A 4 12.15 3.28 0.89
CA THR A 4 11.61 4.11 1.97
C THR A 4 10.66 3.29 2.83
N GLY A 5 10.96 3.17 4.13
CA GLY A 5 10.07 2.50 5.07
C GLY A 5 8.90 3.38 5.48
N LEU A 6 7.68 2.85 5.41
CA LEU A 6 6.45 3.45 5.95
C LEU A 6 5.93 2.58 7.10
N LEU A 7 6.08 3.08 8.33
CA LEU A 7 5.62 2.40 9.54
C LEU A 7 4.33 3.03 10.07
N MET A 8 3.26 2.23 10.19
CA MET A 8 1.92 2.70 10.55
C MET A 8 1.45 2.12 11.89
N PRO A 9 1.17 2.95 12.92
CA PRO A 9 0.40 2.53 14.09
C PRO A 9 -1.06 2.24 13.69
N GLY A 10 -1.62 1.13 14.17
CA GLY A 10 -2.92 0.63 13.71
C GLY A 10 -2.81 -0.10 12.37
N PHE A 11 -1.77 -0.92 12.22
CA PHE A 11 -1.40 -1.56 10.95
C PHE A 11 -2.48 -2.52 10.42
N GLY A 12 -3.23 -3.17 11.31
CA GLY A 12 -4.40 -4.00 10.99
C GLY A 12 -5.69 -3.20 10.78
N GLY A 13 -5.65 -1.87 10.89
CA GLY A 13 -6.80 -1.00 10.62
C GLY A 13 -7.14 -0.91 9.13
N ALA A 14 -8.40 -0.62 8.81
CA ALA A 14 -8.92 -0.59 7.43
C ALA A 14 -8.08 0.28 6.48
N ILE A 15 -7.58 1.43 6.93
CA ILE A 15 -6.74 2.33 6.13
C ILE A 15 -5.38 1.68 5.85
N ALA A 16 -4.69 1.20 6.88
CA ALA A 16 -3.36 0.62 6.73
C ALA A 16 -3.38 -0.66 5.88
N THR A 17 -4.42 -1.49 6.04
CA THR A 17 -4.61 -2.67 5.19
C THR A 17 -4.90 -2.26 3.74
N THR A 18 -5.69 -1.21 3.50
CA THR A 18 -5.95 -0.69 2.15
C THR A 18 -4.67 -0.18 1.50
N VAL A 19 -3.90 0.65 2.21
CA VAL A 19 -2.62 1.19 1.72
C VAL A 19 -1.67 0.07 1.37
N SER A 20 -1.52 -0.93 2.24
CA SER A 20 -0.63 -2.07 2.02
C SER A 20 -1.03 -2.89 0.79
N GLY A 21 -2.33 -3.16 0.63
CA GLY A 21 -2.86 -3.87 -0.54
C GLY A 21 -2.70 -3.11 -1.85
N VAL A 22 -3.04 -1.82 -1.87
CA VAL A 22 -2.94 -1.00 -3.08
C VAL A 22 -1.49 -0.81 -3.50
N ILE A 23 -0.56 -0.61 -2.56
CA ILE A 23 0.88 -0.54 -2.88
C ILE A 23 1.34 -1.84 -3.54
N ASP A 24 0.95 -3.01 -3.01
CA ASP A 24 1.34 -4.29 -3.60
C ASP A 24 0.73 -4.48 -5.01
N LEU A 25 -0.55 -4.11 -5.21
CA LEU A 25 -1.17 -4.12 -6.55
C LEU A 25 -0.47 -3.19 -7.55
N ILE A 26 -0.04 -2.00 -7.11
CA ILE A 26 0.68 -1.04 -7.96
C ILE A 26 2.06 -1.60 -8.31
N LYS A 27 2.80 -2.14 -7.33
CA LYS A 27 4.10 -2.79 -7.55
C LYS A 27 4.02 -3.94 -8.55
N GLN A 28 2.92 -4.69 -8.54
CA GLN A 28 2.66 -5.78 -9.49
C GLN A 28 2.11 -5.30 -10.84
N GLY A 29 1.83 -4.01 -11.02
CA GLY A 29 1.29 -3.44 -12.26
C GLY A 29 -0.18 -3.77 -12.52
N HIS A 30 -0.94 -4.19 -11.49
CA HIS A 30 -2.33 -4.59 -11.62
C HIS A 30 -3.33 -3.43 -11.54
N VAL A 31 -2.94 -2.31 -10.93
CA VAL A 31 -3.79 -1.11 -10.79
C VAL A 31 -3.03 0.16 -11.12
N LYS A 32 -3.77 1.18 -11.53
CA LYS A 32 -3.23 2.53 -11.77
C LYS A 32 -3.28 3.34 -10.48
N LYS A 33 -2.43 4.36 -10.39
CA LYS A 33 -2.28 5.25 -9.23
C LYS A 33 -3.37 6.34 -9.13
N TYR A 34 -4.62 5.96 -9.37
CA TYR A 34 -5.74 6.91 -9.39
C TYR A 34 -6.00 7.52 -8.00
N GLY A 35 -6.40 8.79 -7.97
CA GLY A 35 -6.69 9.53 -6.74
C GLY A 35 -5.46 9.98 -5.94
N MET A 36 -4.26 9.56 -6.32
CA MET A 36 -3.01 10.00 -5.68
C MET A 36 -2.64 11.40 -6.18
N ILE A 37 -2.74 12.40 -5.30
CA ILE A 37 -2.38 13.79 -5.64
C ILE A 37 -0.90 13.91 -6.03
N SER A 38 -0.03 13.10 -5.42
CA SER A 38 1.40 13.01 -5.77
C SER A 38 1.65 12.58 -7.22
N GLU A 39 0.71 11.87 -7.84
CA GLU A 39 0.83 11.35 -9.20
C GLU A 39 0.24 12.31 -10.25
N LYS A 40 -0.22 13.49 -9.81
CA LYS A 40 -0.74 14.51 -10.71
C LYS A 40 0.40 15.06 -11.58
N PRO A 41 0.27 15.07 -12.92
CA PRO A 41 1.28 15.63 -13.81
C PRO A 41 1.34 17.16 -13.69
N ILE A 42 2.56 17.69 -13.64
CA ILE A 42 2.93 19.10 -13.69
C ILE A 42 4.13 19.21 -14.64
N ASP A 43 3.87 19.70 -15.85
CA ASP A 43 4.83 19.71 -16.97
C ASP A 43 5.35 18.30 -17.31
N ASP A 44 6.67 18.08 -17.24
CA ASP A 44 7.36 16.82 -17.54
C ASP A 44 7.53 15.89 -16.32
N ARG A 45 6.96 16.28 -15.17
CA ARG A 45 7.13 15.58 -13.88
C ARG A 45 5.79 15.40 -13.16
N THR A 46 5.78 14.60 -12.10
CA THR A 46 4.64 14.52 -11.17
C THR A 46 4.82 15.50 -10.01
N LEU A 47 3.72 15.85 -9.33
CA LEU A 47 3.79 16.66 -8.10
C LEU A 47 4.68 16.01 -7.03
N GLY A 48 4.65 14.68 -6.91
CA GLY A 48 5.51 13.92 -6.00
C GLY A 48 7.00 14.12 -6.33
N GLN A 49 7.36 14.04 -7.61
CA GLN A 49 8.74 14.29 -8.06
C GLN A 49 9.21 15.72 -7.79
N ILE A 50 8.33 16.71 -7.94
CA ILE A 50 8.63 18.11 -7.59
C ILE A 50 8.81 18.27 -6.08
N ALA A 51 8.02 17.57 -5.27
CA ALA A 51 8.08 17.59 -3.82
C ALA A 51 9.21 16.73 -3.22
N GLY A 52 9.94 15.95 -4.04
CA GLY A 52 10.94 15.00 -3.57
C GLY A 52 10.35 13.82 -2.79
N ALA A 53 9.10 13.47 -3.07
CA ALA A 53 8.46 12.29 -2.49
C ALA A 53 9.03 11.01 -3.14
N PRO A 54 9.19 9.92 -2.37
CA PRO A 54 9.54 8.62 -2.93
C PRO A 54 8.45 8.13 -3.88
N GLU A 55 8.85 7.38 -4.90
CA GLU A 55 7.88 6.69 -5.77
C GLU A 55 7.14 5.62 -4.95
N ILE A 56 5.85 5.41 -5.22
CA ILE A 56 5.03 4.48 -4.44
C ILE A 56 5.57 3.04 -4.48
N GLU A 57 6.21 2.65 -5.58
CA GLU A 57 6.86 1.36 -5.78
C GLU A 57 8.12 1.16 -4.90
N GLU A 58 8.68 2.24 -4.37
CA GLU A 58 9.85 2.23 -3.50
C GLU A 58 9.48 2.16 -2.00
N LEU A 59 8.19 2.26 -1.67
CA LEU A 59 7.72 2.15 -0.29
C LEU A 59 7.73 0.70 0.19
N GLU A 60 8.28 0.46 1.37
CA GLU A 60 8.11 -0.80 2.11
C GLU A 60 7.26 -0.54 3.35
N VAL A 61 6.18 -1.30 3.51
CA VAL A 61 5.19 -1.08 4.57
C VAL A 61 5.44 -2.00 5.76
N GLY A 62 5.21 -1.46 6.96
CA GLY A 62 5.17 -2.21 8.21
C GLY A 62 4.41 -1.42 9.27
N GLY A 63 4.39 -1.92 10.50
CA GLY A 63 3.72 -1.19 11.57
C GLY A 63 3.51 -2.02 12.82
N TRP A 64 2.57 -1.54 13.63
CA TRP A 64 2.14 -2.19 14.86
C TRP A 64 0.63 -2.10 14.96
N ASP A 65 0.02 -3.13 15.52
CA ASP A 65 -1.39 -3.13 15.91
C ASP A 65 -1.55 -3.74 17.31
N ALA A 66 -2.65 -3.42 17.98
CA ALA A 66 -3.00 -4.05 19.25
C ALA A 66 -3.54 -5.48 19.05
N VAL A 67 -4.02 -5.79 17.85
CA VAL A 67 -4.54 -7.11 17.47
C VAL A 67 -3.45 -7.91 16.77
N ASP A 68 -3.18 -9.14 17.24
CA ASP A 68 -2.31 -10.10 16.55
C ASP A 68 -3.08 -10.77 15.41
N ALA A 69 -3.09 -10.10 14.25
CA ALA A 69 -3.63 -10.59 13.00
C ALA A 69 -2.64 -10.29 11.87
N THR A 70 -2.61 -11.13 10.84
CA THR A 70 -1.85 -10.77 9.64
C THR A 70 -2.57 -9.66 8.88
N ILE A 71 -1.84 -8.87 8.10
CA ILE A 71 -2.44 -7.85 7.23
C ILE A 71 -3.40 -8.48 6.23
N GLY A 72 -3.08 -9.68 5.72
CA GLY A 72 -3.97 -10.43 4.86
C GLY A 72 -5.29 -10.83 5.53
N ASP A 73 -5.31 -11.11 6.83
CA ASP A 73 -6.54 -11.45 7.55
C ASP A 73 -7.36 -10.19 7.85
N ALA A 74 -6.70 -9.14 8.33
CA ALA A 74 -7.33 -7.85 8.60
C ALA A 74 -7.94 -7.23 7.34
N MET A 75 -7.22 -7.29 6.21
CA MET A 75 -7.73 -6.83 4.91
C MET A 75 -9.01 -7.56 4.48
N LYS A 76 -9.04 -8.89 4.67
CA LYS A 76 -10.22 -9.70 4.35
C LYS A 76 -11.40 -9.33 5.25
N LEU A 77 -11.14 -9.10 6.53
CA LEU A 77 -12.16 -8.67 7.49
C LEU A 77 -12.78 -7.33 7.10
N HIS A 78 -11.97 -6.35 6.68
CA HIS A 78 -12.44 -5.01 6.32
C HIS A 78 -13.09 -4.95 4.93
N GLY A 79 -12.92 -5.96 4.07
CA GLY A 79 -13.54 -6.01 2.74
C GLY A 79 -13.11 -4.87 1.81
N VAL A 80 -11.88 -4.38 1.98
CA VAL A 80 -11.39 -3.16 1.30
C VAL A 80 -10.99 -3.38 -0.17
N LEU A 81 -10.75 -4.64 -0.56
CA LEU A 81 -10.40 -5.03 -1.93
C LEU A 81 -11.45 -6.00 -2.48
N GLU A 82 -11.63 -5.96 -3.81
CA GLU A 82 -12.39 -6.98 -4.51
C GLU A 82 -11.71 -8.35 -4.38
N GLU A 83 -12.47 -9.44 -4.48
CA GLU A 83 -11.95 -10.80 -4.23
C GLU A 83 -10.74 -11.16 -5.11
N TRP A 84 -10.76 -10.76 -6.39
CA TRP A 84 -9.64 -11.01 -7.29
C TRP A 84 -8.39 -10.20 -6.91
N GLN A 85 -8.54 -8.97 -6.43
CA GLN A 85 -7.44 -8.13 -5.95
C GLN A 85 -6.83 -8.73 -4.69
N TYR A 86 -7.68 -9.15 -3.75
CA TYR A 86 -7.25 -9.82 -2.53
C TYR A 86 -6.43 -11.09 -2.82
N ASN A 87 -6.89 -11.92 -3.75
CA ASN A 87 -6.19 -13.16 -4.11
C ASN A 87 -4.80 -12.92 -4.72
N LEU A 88 -4.57 -11.77 -5.36
CA LEU A 88 -3.25 -11.40 -5.90
C LEU A 88 -2.26 -10.99 -4.81
N VAL A 89 -2.69 -10.22 -3.80
CA VAL A 89 -1.78 -9.62 -2.81
C VAL A 89 -1.69 -10.39 -1.49
N SER A 90 -2.73 -11.17 -1.15
CA SER A 90 -2.80 -11.85 0.15
C SER A 90 -1.64 -12.80 0.47
N PRO A 91 -0.99 -13.51 -0.48
CA PRO A 91 0.18 -14.33 -0.15
C PRO A 91 1.33 -13.54 0.47
N ASN A 92 1.59 -12.33 -0.03
CA ASN A 92 2.64 -11.45 0.49
C ASN A 92 2.23 -10.86 1.84
N LEU A 93 0.98 -10.41 1.96
CA LEU A 93 0.50 -9.68 3.14
C LEU A 93 0.23 -10.58 4.35
N LYS A 94 0.11 -11.89 4.15
CA LYS A 94 0.05 -12.87 5.26
C LYS A 94 1.38 -13.07 5.97
N LEU A 95 2.48 -12.59 5.39
CA LEU A 95 3.80 -12.59 6.01
C LEU A 95 4.00 -11.41 6.97
N LEU A 96 3.11 -10.42 6.93
CA LEU A 96 3.17 -9.20 7.74
C LEU A 96 2.16 -9.28 8.89
N ARG A 97 2.60 -8.90 10.09
CA ARG A 97 1.83 -8.88 11.34
C ARG A 97 2.00 -7.54 12.03
#